data_AF-A0A4Z2GRU6-F1
#
_entry.id   AF-A0A4Z2GRU6-F1
#
_cell.length_a   1.000
_cell.length_b   1.000
_cell.length_c   1.000
_cell.angle_alpha   90.00
_cell.angle_beta   90.00
_cell.angle_gamma   90.00
#
_symmetry.space_group_name_H-M   'P 1'
#
loop_
_entity.id
_entity.type
_entity.pdbx_description
1 polymer ?
#
loop_
_entity_poly.entity_id
_entity_poly.type
_entity_poly.pdbx_seq_one_letter_code
_entity_poly.pdbx_strand_id
1 'polypeptide(L)'
;MPRGKRVPVCLFQLQYLPPPWGDCKSTPIDSEYFSTYSITACRIDCETRYLLENCNCRMVHMPGTSTVCTPEQYKDCADPALDFLVEKDNDYCVCQTPCNMTRYGKELSMVKIPSKASAKYLAKKFNKTEQYIGENILVMDIFFEALNYEKIEQKKAYEIAGLLGDIGGQMGLFIGASVLTILEIFDYLYEVFKDKVLGYFIRKKRPQRCQSDNLVICVSGKSV
;
A
#
# COMPACT_ATOMS: atom_id res chain seq x y z
N MET A 1 -12.62 27.90 -31.02
CA MET A 1 -12.07 26.95 -30.03
C MET A 1 -10.77 26.36 -30.57
N PRO A 2 -9.68 26.28 -29.78
CA PRO A 2 -8.44 25.63 -30.22
C PRO A 2 -8.68 24.12 -30.49
N ARG A 3 -8.14 23.63 -31.61
CA ARG A 3 -8.40 22.27 -32.15
C ARG A 3 -7.15 21.40 -32.32
N GLY A 4 -5.96 21.94 -32.06
CA GLY A 4 -4.79 21.11 -31.81
C GLY A 4 -4.80 20.69 -30.35
N LYS A 5 -4.90 19.39 -30.07
CA LYS A 5 -4.85 18.83 -28.71
C LYS A 5 -3.59 18.01 -28.60
N ARG A 6 -2.76 18.33 -27.61
CA ARG A 6 -1.59 17.55 -27.22
C ARG A 6 -1.86 17.00 -25.82
N VAL A 7 -1.82 15.68 -25.71
CA VAL A 7 -2.16 14.93 -24.50
C VAL A 7 -0.92 14.14 -24.07
N PRO A 8 -0.03 14.75 -23.28
CA PRO A 8 0.96 13.99 -22.53
C PRO A 8 0.26 12.99 -21.60
N VAL A 9 0.79 11.78 -21.57
CA VAL A 9 0.29 10.66 -20.77
C VAL A 9 1.40 10.15 -19.86
N CYS A 10 1.06 9.95 -18.58
CA CYS A 10 1.91 9.31 -17.57
C CYS A 10 1.32 7.94 -17.19
N LEU A 11 2.16 6.90 -17.19
CA LEU A 11 1.76 5.54 -16.84
C LEU A 11 1.89 5.32 -15.32
N PHE A 12 0.79 4.96 -14.68
CA PHE A 12 0.73 4.57 -13.27
C PHE A 12 0.37 3.08 -13.18
N GLN A 13 1.13 2.31 -12.39
CA GLN A 13 0.84 0.93 -12.06
C GLN A 13 0.47 0.84 -10.58
N LEU A 14 -0.79 0.55 -10.29
CA LEU A 14 -1.32 0.49 -8.93
C LEU A 14 -1.48 -0.96 -8.50
N GLN A 15 -0.99 -1.26 -7.30
CA GLN A 15 -1.08 -2.56 -6.65
C GLN A 15 -1.72 -2.42 -5.27
N TYR A 16 -2.90 -3.00 -5.10
CA TYR A 16 -3.70 -2.97 -3.88
C TYR A 16 -3.57 -4.27 -3.10
N LEU A 17 -3.88 -4.21 -1.80
CA LEU A 17 -3.91 -5.38 -0.93
C LEU A 17 -5.31 -5.99 -0.83
N PRO A 18 -5.42 -7.32 -0.82
CA PRO A 18 -6.69 -8.01 -0.63
C PRO A 18 -7.15 -7.97 0.84
N PRO A 19 -8.41 -8.38 1.11
CA PRO A 19 -8.91 -8.50 2.47
C PRO A 19 -8.03 -9.45 3.30
N PRO A 20 -7.75 -9.18 4.59
CA PRO A 20 -8.31 -8.13 5.46
C PRO A 20 -7.60 -6.76 5.43
N TRP A 21 -6.53 -6.59 4.64
CA TRP A 21 -5.73 -5.34 4.66
C TRP A 21 -6.30 -4.23 3.77
N GLY A 22 -7.08 -4.60 2.76
CA GLY A 22 -7.76 -3.68 1.86
C GLY A 22 -8.88 -4.40 1.09
N ASP A 23 -9.58 -3.67 0.24
CA ASP A 23 -10.68 -4.21 -0.55
C ASP A 23 -10.27 -4.25 -2.03
N CYS A 24 -9.71 -5.40 -2.45
CA CYS A 24 -9.44 -5.64 -3.86
C CYS A 24 -9.77 -7.07 -4.28
N LYS A 25 -10.17 -7.23 -5.54
CA LYS A 25 -10.45 -8.51 -6.18
C LYS A 25 -9.22 -8.97 -6.96
N SER A 26 -8.70 -10.13 -6.59
CA SER A 26 -7.58 -10.80 -7.29
C SER A 26 -8.05 -11.93 -8.22
N THR A 27 -9.29 -12.37 -8.08
CA THR A 27 -9.85 -13.46 -8.88
C THR A 27 -10.24 -12.99 -10.27
N PRO A 28 -10.10 -13.85 -11.29
CA PRO A 28 -10.62 -13.57 -12.62
C PRO A 28 -12.14 -13.37 -12.57
N ILE A 29 -12.66 -12.67 -13.58
CA ILE A 29 -14.11 -12.45 -13.70
C ILE A 29 -14.77 -13.76 -14.12
N ASP A 30 -15.88 -14.10 -13.47
CA ASP A 30 -16.73 -15.22 -13.87
C ASP A 30 -17.76 -14.68 -14.87
N SER A 31 -17.29 -14.40 -16.09
CA SER A 31 -18.12 -13.91 -17.19
C SER A 31 -17.78 -14.65 -18.46
N GLU A 32 -18.77 -14.93 -19.29
CA GLU A 32 -18.57 -15.56 -20.59
C GLU A 32 -17.88 -14.63 -21.61
N TYR A 33 -17.87 -13.31 -21.35
CA TYR A 33 -17.48 -12.28 -22.31
C TYR A 33 -16.07 -11.71 -22.11
N PHE A 34 -15.62 -11.60 -20.86
CA PHE A 34 -14.33 -11.02 -20.50
C PHE A 34 -13.44 -12.05 -19.82
N SER A 35 -12.19 -12.16 -20.27
CA SER A 35 -11.20 -13.06 -19.65
C SER A 35 -10.47 -12.44 -18.47
N THR A 36 -10.37 -11.11 -18.44
CA THR A 36 -9.67 -10.36 -17.39
C THR A 36 -10.64 -9.47 -16.62
N TYR A 37 -10.53 -9.52 -15.28
CA TYR A 37 -11.32 -8.64 -14.43
C TYR A 37 -10.81 -7.20 -14.52
N SER A 38 -11.70 -6.29 -14.85
CA SER A 38 -11.50 -4.84 -14.74
C SER A 38 -12.78 -4.20 -14.23
N ILE A 39 -12.67 -3.01 -13.63
CA ILE A 39 -13.85 -2.29 -13.12
C ILE A 39 -14.85 -2.03 -14.26
N THR A 40 -14.36 -1.68 -15.45
CA THR A 40 -15.19 -1.44 -16.63
C THR A 40 -15.85 -2.71 -17.15
N ALA A 41 -15.13 -3.84 -17.19
CA ALA A 41 -15.70 -5.12 -17.61
C ALA A 41 -16.81 -5.56 -16.64
N CYS A 42 -16.58 -5.46 -15.33
CA CYS A 42 -17.58 -5.76 -14.30
C CYS A 42 -18.85 -4.92 -14.45
N ARG A 43 -18.69 -3.61 -14.70
CA ARG A 43 -19.84 -2.72 -14.91
C ARG A 43 -20.63 -3.06 -16.15
N ILE A 44 -19.96 -3.25 -17.29
CA ILE A 44 -20.63 -3.60 -18.55
C ILE A 44 -21.36 -4.94 -18.42
N ASP A 45 -20.73 -5.93 -17.80
CA ASP A 45 -21.34 -7.23 -17.55
C ASP A 45 -22.61 -7.12 -16.66
N CYS A 46 -22.53 -6.33 -15.59
CA CYS A 46 -23.66 -6.06 -14.70
C CYS A 46 -24.81 -5.32 -15.41
N GLU A 47 -24.50 -4.25 -16.14
CA GLU A 47 -25.47 -3.47 -16.92
C GLU A 47 -26.13 -4.34 -18.01
N THR A 48 -25.36 -5.22 -18.66
CA THR A 48 -25.86 -6.16 -19.67
C THR A 48 -26.80 -7.18 -19.06
N ARG A 49 -26.42 -7.78 -17.92
CA ARG A 49 -27.27 -8.75 -17.21
C ARG A 49 -28.58 -8.11 -16.74
N TYR A 50 -28.51 -6.90 -16.21
CA TYR A 50 -29.70 -6.15 -15.77
C TYR A 50 -30.67 -5.88 -16.92
N LEU A 51 -30.18 -5.44 -18.09
CA LEU A 51 -31.03 -5.23 -19.26
C LEU A 51 -31.59 -6.53 -19.84
N LEU A 52 -30.84 -7.63 -19.77
CA LEU A 52 -31.34 -8.93 -20.19
C LEU A 52 -32.47 -9.42 -19.27
N GLU A 53 -32.35 -9.24 -17.96
CA GLU A 53 -33.39 -9.62 -16.99
C GLU A 53 -34.66 -8.77 -17.14
N ASN A 54 -34.53 -7.46 -17.38
CA ASN A 54 -35.68 -6.54 -17.40
C ASN A 54 -36.30 -6.32 -18.79
N CYS A 55 -35.48 -6.25 -19.83
CA CYS A 55 -35.91 -5.90 -21.19
C CYS A 55 -35.74 -7.05 -22.19
N ASN A 56 -35.12 -8.17 -21.80
CA ASN A 56 -34.83 -9.34 -22.66
C ASN A 56 -34.05 -8.99 -23.94
N CYS A 57 -33.32 -7.88 -23.93
CA CYS A 57 -32.55 -7.41 -25.07
C CYS A 57 -31.28 -6.73 -24.57
N ARG A 58 -30.28 -6.58 -25.46
CA ARG A 58 -29.05 -5.86 -25.17
C ARG A 58 -28.88 -4.64 -26.04
N MET A 59 -28.13 -3.66 -25.55
CA MET A 59 -27.70 -2.52 -26.36
C MET A 59 -26.59 -2.91 -27.35
N VAL A 60 -26.40 -2.10 -28.39
CA VAL A 60 -25.42 -2.36 -29.45
C VAL A 60 -23.98 -2.47 -28.97
N HIS A 61 -23.62 -1.76 -27.90
CA HIS A 61 -22.26 -1.74 -27.33
C HIS A 61 -22.04 -2.84 -26.28
N MET A 62 -23.10 -3.53 -25.86
CA MET A 62 -23.03 -4.57 -24.84
C MET A 62 -22.61 -5.91 -25.46
N PRO A 63 -21.75 -6.68 -24.78
CA PRO A 63 -21.32 -7.98 -25.26
C PRO A 63 -22.47 -9.00 -25.20
N GLY A 64 -22.28 -10.14 -25.87
CA GLY A 64 -23.20 -11.27 -25.83
C GLY A 64 -23.96 -11.55 -27.11
N THR A 65 -24.66 -12.70 -27.10
CA THR A 65 -25.35 -13.27 -28.26
C THR A 65 -26.85 -12.99 -28.26
N SER A 66 -27.36 -12.32 -27.22
CA SER A 66 -28.76 -11.91 -27.14
C SER A 66 -29.13 -10.89 -28.22
N THR A 67 -30.43 -10.79 -28.48
CA THR A 67 -30.97 -9.90 -29.50
C THR A 67 -30.74 -8.44 -29.13
N VAL A 68 -30.36 -7.64 -30.12
CA VAL A 68 -30.23 -6.19 -29.96
C VAL A 68 -31.61 -5.57 -29.79
N CYS A 69 -31.75 -4.65 -28.85
CA CYS A 69 -33.01 -3.93 -28.61
C CYS A 69 -33.45 -3.15 -29.86
N THR A 70 -34.76 -3.15 -30.15
CA THR A 70 -35.37 -2.29 -31.17
C THR A 70 -35.40 -0.83 -30.70
N PRO A 71 -35.54 0.16 -31.60
CA PRO A 71 -35.65 1.57 -31.21
C PRO A 71 -36.80 1.86 -30.23
N GLU A 72 -37.90 1.12 -30.32
CA GLU A 72 -39.02 1.22 -29.36
C GLU A 72 -38.60 0.69 -27.98
N GLN A 73 -37.99 -0.49 -27.92
CA GLN A 73 -37.46 -1.05 -26.66
C GLN A 73 -36.37 -0.19 -26.03
N TYR A 74 -35.56 0.51 -26.84
CA TYR A 74 -34.57 1.46 -26.37
C TYR A 74 -35.23 2.56 -25.54
N LYS A 75 -36.25 3.21 -26.11
CA LYS A 75 -36.96 4.31 -25.48
C LYS A 75 -37.83 3.86 -24.30
N ASP A 76 -38.55 2.75 -24.46
CA ASP A 76 -39.57 2.35 -23.51
C ASP A 76 -39.02 1.53 -22.34
N CYS A 77 -37.84 0.88 -22.51
CA CYS A 77 -37.27 -0.01 -21.49
C CYS A 77 -35.77 0.26 -21.24
N ALA A 78 -34.92 0.17 -22.26
CA ALA A 78 -33.47 0.08 -22.02
C ALA A 78 -32.87 1.37 -21.44
N ASP A 79 -33.21 2.53 -21.98
CA ASP A 79 -32.76 3.83 -21.48
C ASP A 79 -33.27 4.11 -20.05
N PRO A 80 -34.58 4.04 -19.74
CA PRO A 80 -35.05 4.29 -18.38
C PRO A 80 -34.56 3.25 -17.36
N ALA A 81 -34.33 2.00 -17.78
CA ALA A 81 -33.77 0.96 -16.91
C ALA A 81 -32.30 1.27 -16.55
N LEU A 82 -31.47 1.67 -17.51
CA LEU A 82 -30.09 2.07 -17.22
C LEU A 82 -30.02 3.37 -16.41
N ASP A 83 -30.85 4.36 -16.72
CA ASP A 83 -30.91 5.60 -15.95
C ASP A 83 -31.29 5.31 -14.49
N PHE A 84 -32.26 4.42 -14.26
CA PHE A 84 -32.61 3.96 -12.92
C PHE A 84 -31.45 3.25 -12.22
N LEU A 85 -30.72 2.37 -12.92
CA LEU A 85 -29.58 1.64 -12.37
C LEU A 85 -28.44 2.59 -11.95
N VAL A 86 -28.16 3.61 -12.76
CA VAL A 86 -27.08 4.57 -12.49
C VAL A 86 -27.45 5.58 -11.41
N GLU A 87 -28.70 6.07 -11.39
CA GLU A 87 -29.10 7.15 -10.49
C GLU A 87 -29.72 6.68 -9.17
N LYS A 88 -30.47 5.56 -9.17
CA LYS A 88 -31.30 5.14 -8.04
C LYS A 88 -30.87 3.83 -7.38
N ASP A 89 -30.17 2.97 -8.09
CA ASP A 89 -29.80 1.64 -7.58
C ASP A 89 -28.28 1.42 -7.58
N ASN A 90 -27.61 2.11 -6.64
CA ASN A 90 -26.16 2.04 -6.49
C ASN A 90 -25.68 0.71 -5.86
N ASP A 91 -26.60 -0.11 -5.34
CA ASP A 91 -26.29 -1.35 -4.62
C ASP A 91 -26.36 -2.59 -5.52
N TYR A 92 -27.00 -2.52 -6.70
CA TYR A 92 -27.11 -3.67 -7.59
C TYR A 92 -25.78 -4.03 -8.28
N CYS A 93 -25.00 -3.04 -8.71
CA CYS A 93 -23.72 -3.23 -9.41
C CYS A 93 -22.51 -2.82 -8.56
N VAL A 94 -22.21 -3.58 -7.51
CA VAL A 94 -21.00 -3.34 -6.68
C VAL A 94 -19.78 -4.01 -7.29
N CYS A 95 -18.99 -3.25 -8.05
CA CYS A 95 -17.74 -3.69 -8.65
C CYS A 95 -16.53 -3.32 -7.80
N GLN A 96 -15.85 -4.33 -7.24
CA GLN A 96 -14.61 -4.15 -6.47
C GLN A 96 -13.44 -3.71 -7.36
N THR A 97 -12.47 -3.00 -6.80
CA THR A 97 -11.26 -2.64 -7.53
C THR A 97 -10.36 -3.86 -7.72
N PRO A 98 -9.73 -4.06 -8.90
CA PRO A 98 -8.76 -5.12 -9.09
C PRO A 98 -7.49 -4.86 -8.27
N CYS A 99 -6.85 -5.91 -7.78
CA CYS A 99 -5.61 -5.76 -7.02
C CYS A 99 -4.45 -5.22 -7.87
N ASN A 100 -4.46 -5.44 -9.19
CA ASN A 100 -3.48 -4.90 -10.12
C ASN A 100 -4.20 -4.10 -11.19
N MET A 101 -3.84 -2.83 -11.36
CA MET A 101 -4.38 -2.00 -12.45
C MET A 101 -3.36 -1.01 -12.97
N THR A 102 -3.49 -0.68 -14.25
CA THR A 102 -2.75 0.42 -14.87
C THR A 102 -3.69 1.60 -15.08
N ARG A 103 -3.22 2.80 -14.74
CA ARG A 103 -3.90 4.06 -14.99
C ARG A 103 -3.02 4.96 -15.84
N TYR A 104 -3.67 5.68 -16.74
CA TYR A 104 -3.02 6.68 -17.58
C TYR A 104 -3.46 8.06 -17.10
N GLY A 105 -2.57 8.74 -16.37
CA GLY A 105 -2.75 10.15 -16.06
C GLY A 105 -2.58 10.96 -17.34
N LYS A 106 -3.43 11.96 -17.55
CA LYS A 106 -3.45 12.74 -18.78
C LYS A 106 -3.61 14.21 -18.46
N GLU A 107 -2.79 15.03 -19.08
CA GLU A 107 -2.93 16.48 -19.04
C GLU A 107 -3.28 16.99 -20.43
N LEU A 108 -4.24 17.92 -20.53
CA LEU A 108 -4.73 18.39 -21.82
C LEU A 108 -4.15 19.77 -22.14
N SER A 109 -3.28 19.83 -23.15
CA SER A 109 -2.79 21.09 -23.70
C SER A 109 -3.42 21.35 -25.07
N MET A 110 -3.78 22.61 -25.34
CA MET A 110 -4.48 22.99 -26.56
C MET A 110 -3.73 24.10 -27.32
N VAL A 111 -3.71 23.98 -28.65
CA VAL A 111 -3.13 24.96 -29.58
C VAL A 111 -4.12 25.26 -30.72
N LYS A 112 -4.02 26.46 -31.29
CA LYS A 112 -4.88 26.87 -32.40
C LYS A 112 -4.37 26.24 -33.70
N ILE A 113 -5.23 25.48 -34.38
CA ILE A 113 -4.98 24.89 -35.69
C ILE A 113 -6.23 25.13 -36.56
N PRO A 114 -6.08 25.54 -37.83
CA PRO A 114 -4.83 25.86 -38.53
C PRO A 114 -4.28 27.26 -38.15
N SER A 115 -2.98 27.48 -38.42
CA SER A 115 -2.41 28.84 -38.44
C SER A 115 -2.80 29.55 -39.75
N LYS A 116 -2.77 30.89 -39.77
CA LYS A 116 -3.10 31.65 -41.00
C LYS A 116 -2.23 31.25 -42.21
N ALA A 117 -0.97 30.88 -41.96
CA ALA A 117 -0.05 30.42 -43.00
C ALA A 117 -0.38 29.00 -43.51
N SER A 118 -0.77 28.09 -42.61
CA SER A 118 -1.09 26.69 -42.97
C SER A 118 -2.51 26.50 -43.49
N ALA A 119 -3.43 27.43 -43.21
CA ALA A 119 -4.84 27.36 -43.63
C ALA A 119 -4.97 27.23 -45.16
N LYS A 120 -4.26 28.05 -45.94
CA LYS A 120 -4.26 28.00 -47.41
C LYS A 120 -3.77 26.67 -47.97
N TYR A 121 -2.69 26.15 -47.38
CA TYR A 121 -2.13 24.86 -47.78
C TYR A 121 -3.09 23.71 -47.49
N LEU A 122 -3.67 23.68 -46.29
CA LEU A 122 -4.63 22.65 -45.89
C LEU A 122 -5.93 22.73 -46.72
N ALA A 123 -6.43 23.93 -46.98
CA ALA A 123 -7.57 24.18 -47.85
C ALA A 123 -7.35 23.60 -49.25
N LYS A 124 -6.19 23.86 -49.87
CA LYS A 124 -5.83 23.32 -51.18
C LYS A 124 -5.61 21.81 -51.16
N LYS A 125 -4.96 21.29 -50.11
CA LYS A 125 -4.64 19.84 -49.98
C LYS A 125 -5.90 18.99 -49.81
N PHE A 126 -6.86 19.45 -49.02
CA PHE A 126 -8.11 18.74 -48.76
C PHE A 126 -9.24 19.15 -49.71
N ASN A 127 -8.98 20.09 -50.63
CA ASN A 127 -9.96 20.69 -51.53
C ASN A 127 -11.21 21.20 -50.79
N LYS A 128 -10.98 21.98 -49.73
CA LYS A 128 -12.02 22.57 -48.86
C LYS A 128 -11.73 24.05 -48.63
N THR A 129 -12.74 24.81 -48.20
CA THR A 129 -12.58 26.21 -47.83
C THR A 129 -11.77 26.37 -46.55
N GLU A 130 -11.06 27.48 -46.38
CA GLU A 130 -10.30 27.77 -45.15
C GLU A 130 -11.19 27.74 -43.90
N GLN A 131 -12.44 28.18 -44.03
CA GLN A 131 -13.43 28.13 -42.95
C GLN A 131 -13.77 26.69 -42.56
N TYR A 132 -13.98 25.81 -43.54
CA TYR A 132 -14.22 24.39 -43.29
C TYR A 132 -13.05 23.73 -42.57
N ILE A 133 -11.81 24.06 -42.94
CA ILE A 133 -10.59 23.57 -42.26
C ILE A 133 -10.59 24.01 -40.78
N GLY A 134 -10.92 25.27 -40.49
CA GLY A 134 -10.97 25.78 -39.11
C GLY A 134 -12.10 25.17 -38.25
N GLU A 135 -13.19 24.73 -38.88
CA GLU A 135 -14.39 24.22 -38.22
C GLU A 135 -14.50 22.68 -38.18
N ASN A 136 -13.68 21.96 -38.96
CA ASN A 136 -13.82 20.51 -39.05
C ASN A 136 -12.52 19.74 -38.75
N ILE A 137 -11.35 20.37 -38.85
CA ILE A 137 -10.09 19.67 -38.57
C ILE A 137 -9.72 19.76 -37.10
N LEU A 138 -9.42 18.59 -36.52
CA LEU A 138 -8.84 18.40 -35.20
C LEU A 138 -7.54 17.64 -35.37
N VAL A 139 -6.49 18.06 -34.66
CA VAL A 139 -5.26 17.27 -34.55
C VAL A 139 -5.16 16.83 -33.10
N MET A 140 -5.08 15.52 -32.88
CA MET A 140 -4.88 14.95 -31.55
C MET A 140 -3.56 14.20 -31.55
N ASP A 141 -2.68 14.61 -30.64
CA ASP A 141 -1.35 14.03 -30.47
C ASP A 141 -1.26 13.50 -29.05
N ILE A 142 -1.15 12.17 -28.91
CA ILE A 142 -1.09 11.44 -27.64
C ILE A 142 0.32 10.85 -27.54
N PHE A 143 1.06 11.26 -26.53
CA PHE A 143 2.45 10.86 -26.34
C PHE A 143 2.75 10.65 -24.86
N PHE A 144 3.79 9.90 -24.54
CA PHE A 144 4.27 9.76 -23.16
C PHE A 144 5.04 11.01 -22.75
N GLU A 145 4.73 11.57 -21.57
CA GLU A 145 5.44 12.74 -21.06
C GLU A 145 6.92 12.43 -20.79
N ALA A 146 7.17 11.25 -20.23
CA ALA A 146 8.49 10.65 -20.07
C ALA A 146 8.39 9.12 -20.24
N LEU A 147 9.52 8.49 -20.56
CA LEU A 147 9.61 7.02 -20.76
C LEU A 147 9.67 6.25 -19.43
N ASN A 148 9.17 6.82 -18.35
CA ASN A 148 9.10 6.23 -17.02
C ASN A 148 7.65 5.84 -16.68
N TYR A 149 7.52 4.96 -15.70
CA TYR A 149 6.24 4.59 -15.12
C TYR A 149 6.33 4.70 -13.60
N GLU A 150 5.24 5.15 -12.99
CA GLU A 150 5.14 5.25 -11.54
C GLU A 150 4.44 4.02 -10.99
N LYS A 151 5.07 3.33 -10.03
CA LYS A 151 4.46 2.18 -9.35
C LYS A 151 4.00 2.59 -7.95
N ILE A 152 2.71 2.46 -7.68
CA ILE A 152 2.09 2.73 -6.38
C ILE A 152 1.62 1.40 -5.80
N GLU A 153 2.30 0.92 -4.77
CA GLU A 153 1.99 -0.36 -4.12
C GLU A 153 1.61 -0.17 -2.65
N GLN A 154 0.51 -0.80 -2.24
CA GLN A 154 0.12 -0.88 -0.83
C GLN A 154 0.93 -1.98 -0.14
N LYS A 155 1.63 -1.61 0.93
CA LYS A 155 2.39 -2.55 1.77
C LYS A 155 1.73 -2.70 3.13
N LYS A 156 1.84 -3.91 3.70
CA LYS A 156 1.37 -4.18 5.06
C LYS A 156 2.25 -3.39 6.03
N ALA A 157 1.63 -2.55 6.85
CA ALA A 157 2.37 -1.76 7.85
C ALA A 157 2.98 -2.62 8.94
N TYR A 158 2.39 -3.79 9.21
CA TYR A 158 2.87 -4.72 10.21
C TYR A 158 2.71 -6.16 9.72
N GLU A 159 3.81 -6.91 9.76
CA GLU A 159 3.83 -8.33 9.43
C GLU A 159 3.92 -9.17 10.70
N ILE A 160 3.56 -10.45 10.61
CA ILE A 160 3.64 -11.40 11.74
C ILE A 160 5.07 -11.48 12.28
N ALA A 161 6.07 -11.34 11.41
CA ALA A 161 7.48 -11.26 11.82
C ALA A 161 7.76 -10.02 12.69
N GLY A 162 7.18 -8.86 12.36
CA GLY A 162 7.27 -7.65 13.18
C GLY A 162 6.61 -7.86 14.55
N LEU A 163 5.43 -8.49 14.57
CA LEU A 163 4.72 -8.83 15.81
C LEU A 163 5.56 -9.69 16.75
N LEU A 164 6.13 -10.77 16.22
CA LEU A 164 6.96 -11.67 17.01
C LEU A 164 8.27 -11.02 17.43
N GLY A 165 8.83 -10.13 16.60
CA GLY A 165 10.00 -9.32 16.94
C GLY A 165 9.74 -8.41 18.13
N ASP A 166 8.61 -7.70 18.15
CA ASP A 166 8.29 -6.78 19.23
C ASP A 166 7.95 -7.52 20.53
N ILE A 167 7.18 -8.62 20.44
CA ILE A 167 6.89 -9.48 21.61
C ILE A 167 8.18 -10.10 22.15
N GLY A 168 8.98 -10.71 21.28
CA GLY A 168 10.24 -11.35 21.65
C GLY A 168 11.26 -10.35 22.22
N GLY A 169 11.33 -9.15 21.67
CA GLY A 169 12.19 -8.08 22.15
C GLY A 169 11.79 -7.60 23.54
N GLN A 170 10.50 -7.33 23.78
CA GLN A 170 10.03 -6.93 25.10
C GLN A 170 10.20 -8.04 26.13
N MET A 171 9.83 -9.28 25.81
CA MET A 171 10.01 -10.42 26.72
C MET A 171 11.49 -10.67 27.01
N GLY A 172 12.36 -10.61 26.00
CA GLY A 172 13.80 -10.75 26.14
C GLY A 172 14.41 -9.68 27.04
N LEU A 173 13.94 -8.43 26.96
CA LEU A 173 14.40 -7.35 27.82
C LEU A 173 14.04 -7.59 29.29
N PHE A 174 12.80 -7.99 29.59
CA PHE A 174 12.38 -8.28 30.97
C PHE A 174 13.12 -9.49 31.55
N ILE A 175 13.32 -10.54 30.76
CA ILE A 175 14.10 -11.72 31.18
C ILE A 175 15.56 -11.33 31.40
N GLY A 176 16.16 -10.57 30.50
CA GLY A 176 17.54 -10.10 30.62
C GLY A 176 17.78 -9.24 31.86
N ALA A 177 16.88 -8.29 32.13
CA ALA A 177 16.93 -7.48 33.35
C ALA A 177 16.81 -8.36 34.61
N SER A 178 15.88 -9.33 34.60
CA SER A 178 15.70 -10.26 35.73
C SER A 178 16.96 -11.11 35.99
N VAL A 179 17.60 -11.63 34.94
CA VAL A 179 18.85 -12.41 35.08
C VAL A 179 19.98 -11.56 35.65
N LEU A 180 20.13 -10.30 35.21
CA LEU A 180 21.12 -9.38 35.78
C LEU A 180 20.89 -9.13 37.26
N THR A 181 19.63 -8.92 37.69
CA THR A 181 19.33 -8.75 39.12
C THR A 181 19.64 -9.99 39.95
N ILE A 182 19.43 -11.20 39.40
CA ILE A 182 19.77 -12.45 40.09
C ILE A 182 21.30 -12.57 40.26
N LEU A 183 22.07 -12.25 39.22
CA LEU A 183 23.54 -12.26 39.30
C LEU A 183 24.06 -11.27 40.34
N GLU A 184 23.47 -10.07 40.42
CA GLU A 184 23.83 -9.06 41.42
C GLU A 184 23.59 -9.55 42.86
N ILE A 185 22.48 -10.28 43.10
CA ILE A 185 22.21 -10.90 44.40
C ILE A 185 23.28 -11.95 44.74
N PHE A 186 23.71 -12.77 43.78
CA PHE A 186 24.75 -13.77 44.01
C PHE A 186 26.11 -13.14 44.33
N ASP A 187 26.50 -12.09 43.61
CA ASP A 187 27.75 -11.36 43.88
C ASP A 187 27.73 -10.73 45.28
N TYR A 188 26.62 -10.10 45.66
CA TYR A 188 26.43 -9.53 47.00
C TYR A 188 26.56 -10.60 48.09
N LEU A 189 25.92 -11.76 47.91
CA LEU A 189 26.02 -12.86 48.86
C LEU A 189 27.46 -13.38 48.97
N TYR A 190 28.17 -13.56 47.85
CA TYR A 190 29.55 -14.03 47.84
C TYR A 190 30.49 -13.09 48.62
N GLU A 191 30.34 -11.77 48.43
CA GLU A 191 31.11 -10.76 49.16
C GLU A 191 30.84 -10.82 50.67
N VAL A 192 29.57 -10.88 51.08
CA VAL A 192 29.18 -11.01 52.50
C VAL A 192 29.70 -12.30 53.13
N PHE A 193 29.67 -13.43 52.40
CA PHE A 193 30.23 -14.70 52.88
C PHE A 193 31.75 -14.61 53.04
N LYS A 194 32.45 -14.00 52.08
CA LYS A 194 33.90 -13.77 52.17
C LYS A 194 34.23 -12.90 53.39
N ASP A 195 33.50 -11.81 53.61
CA ASP A 195 33.71 -10.92 54.76
C ASP A 195 33.37 -11.57 56.09
N LYS A 196 32.31 -12.40 56.17
CA LYS A 196 32.03 -13.18 57.37
C LYS A 196 33.06 -14.27 57.63
N VAL A 197 33.60 -14.93 56.59
CA VAL A 197 34.65 -15.96 56.75
C VAL A 197 35.98 -15.31 57.14
N LEU A 198 36.41 -14.23 56.49
CA LEU A 198 37.60 -13.46 56.89
C LEU A 198 37.42 -12.84 58.29
N GLY A 199 36.24 -12.30 58.60
CA GLY A 199 35.89 -11.79 59.92
C GLY A 199 35.88 -12.87 61.00
N TYR A 200 35.45 -14.10 60.69
CA TYR A 200 35.52 -15.25 61.58
C TYR A 200 36.96 -15.72 61.82
N PHE A 201 37.80 -15.73 60.78
CA PHE A 201 39.24 -16.02 60.91
C PHE A 201 39.99 -14.95 61.72
N ILE A 202 39.63 -13.67 61.59
CA ILE A 202 40.21 -12.58 62.40
C ILE A 202 39.69 -12.62 63.85
N ARG A 203 38.42 -12.97 64.10
CA ARG A 203 37.88 -13.17 65.47
C ARG A 203 38.51 -14.35 66.21
N LYS A 204 39.04 -15.36 65.51
CA LYS A 204 39.77 -16.48 66.14
C LYS A 204 41.22 -16.12 66.54
N LYS A 205 41.76 -14.99 66.06
CA LYS A 205 43.04 -14.40 66.51
C LYS A 205 42.83 -13.29 67.57
N ARG A 206 42.28 -13.65 68.73
CA ARG A 206 42.53 -12.94 69.99
C ARG A 206 42.81 -13.97 71.10
N PRO A 207 44.08 -14.19 71.49
CA PRO A 207 44.40 -14.91 72.71
C PRO A 207 44.18 -14.02 73.95
N GLN A 208 43.90 -14.69 75.07
CA GLN A 208 43.72 -14.17 76.42
C GLN A 208 44.85 -13.22 76.85
N ARG A 209 44.50 -12.13 77.55
CA ARG A 209 45.43 -11.30 78.31
C ARG A 209 45.40 -11.79 79.76
N CYS A 210 46.45 -12.50 80.18
CA CYS A 210 46.68 -12.90 81.57
C CYS A 210 47.32 -11.79 82.40
N GLN A 211 47.08 -11.95 83.70
CA GLN A 211 47.25 -11.08 84.86
C GLN A 211 48.72 -10.88 85.26
N SER A 212 48.99 -9.73 85.88
CA SER A 212 50.26 -9.27 86.45
C SER A 212 50.81 -10.24 87.51
N ASP A 213 52.13 -10.47 87.53
CA ASP A 213 53.00 -10.12 88.67
C ASP A 213 54.44 -10.63 88.53
N ASN A 214 55.37 -9.73 88.92
CA ASN A 214 56.71 -9.97 89.47
C ASN A 214 57.88 -10.45 88.58
N LEU A 215 58.82 -9.51 88.47
CA LEU A 215 60.25 -9.65 88.78
C LEU A 215 61.21 -10.24 87.73
N VAL A 216 62.30 -9.47 87.57
CA VAL A 216 63.63 -9.78 87.04
C VAL A 216 63.94 -9.30 85.61
N ILE A 217 64.86 -8.35 85.63
CA ILE A 217 65.58 -7.67 84.57
C ILE A 217 66.39 -8.66 83.73
N CYS A 218 66.32 -8.59 82.40
CA CYS A 218 67.47 -8.88 81.53
C CYS A 218 67.55 -7.85 80.40
N VAL A 219 68.68 -7.16 80.38
CA VAL A 219 69.11 -6.15 79.41
C VAL A 219 69.80 -6.84 78.23
N SER A 220 69.76 -6.13 77.09
CA SER A 220 70.82 -6.04 76.07
C SER A 220 70.75 -6.93 74.84
N GLY A 221 70.99 -6.29 73.69
CA GLY A 221 71.80 -6.88 72.64
C GLY A 221 71.27 -6.72 71.22
N LYS A 222 71.72 -5.68 70.51
CA LYS A 222 71.67 -5.56 69.06
C LYS A 222 72.64 -6.54 68.36
N SER A 223 72.37 -6.74 67.07
CA SER A 223 73.23 -7.29 66.00
C SER A 223 73.19 -8.82 65.91
N VAL A 224 72.89 -9.46 64.77
CA VAL A 224 73.15 -9.16 63.35
C VAL A 224 71.91 -9.37 62.51
#